data_AF-A0A645EW00-F1
#
_entry.id   AF-A0A645EW00-F1
#
_cell.length_a   1.000
_cell.length_b   1.000
_cell.length_c   1.000
_cell.angle_alpha   90.00
_cell.angle_beta   90.00
_cell.angle_gamma   90.00
#
_symmetry.space_group_name_H-M   'P 1'
#
loop_
_entity.id
_entity.type
_entity.pdbx_description
1 polymer ?
#
loop_
_entity_poly.entity_id
_entity_poly.type
_entity_poly.pdbx_seq_one_letter_code
_entity_poly.pdbx_strand_id
1 'polypeptide(L)'
;MERFPYPAAHRMEELGVWEVLFPGLRLGETGRRTFRRLGAFLGRISRDFPDFRGRQWLAFFSALLMESPENIRLAAVDRLNLPESERGIVIKCLSELGTVEHELGGRSGPSNSRIYAFLRDADPAVCLFWSAATGRWRVRRRILLYLTRLHRTSPELKGRDLIELGYGTTPRIGVILEKLKILKLDGILENRDDEVHYVRYNFPL
;
A
#
# COMPACT_ATOMS: atom_id res chain seq x y z
N MET A 1 8.00 -16.44 7.19
CA MET A 1 7.05 -15.67 8.04
C MET A 1 6.11 -16.67 8.67
N GLU A 2 5.72 -16.46 9.94
CA GLU A 2 4.80 -17.35 10.67
C GLU A 2 3.50 -17.60 9.86
N ARG A 3 3.04 -18.86 9.81
CA ARG A 3 1.91 -19.29 9.00
C ARG A 3 0.58 -18.87 9.60
N PHE A 4 0.51 -18.77 10.93
CA PHE A 4 -0.67 -18.32 11.67
C PHE A 4 -0.28 -17.27 12.72
N PRO A 5 -0.04 -16.03 12.31
CA PRO A 5 0.51 -15.03 13.20
C PRO A 5 -0.48 -14.64 14.32
N TYR A 6 -1.80 -14.70 14.08
CA TYR A 6 -2.80 -14.31 15.09
C TYR A 6 -2.87 -15.28 16.29
N PRO A 7 -2.97 -16.61 16.10
CA PRO A 7 -2.88 -17.55 17.23
C PRO A 7 -1.64 -17.38 18.10
N ALA A 8 -0.47 -17.14 17.49
CA ALA A 8 0.76 -16.86 18.23
C ALA A 8 0.64 -15.56 19.05
N ALA A 9 0.15 -14.47 18.45
CA ALA A 9 -0.04 -13.21 19.16
C ALA A 9 -1.08 -13.30 20.30
N HIS A 10 -2.13 -14.09 20.11
CA HIS A 10 -3.13 -14.38 21.15
C HIS A 10 -2.50 -15.18 22.30
N ARG A 11 -1.69 -16.19 21.98
CA ARG A 11 -1.02 -16.99 23.01
C ARG A 11 -0.02 -16.17 23.81
N MET A 12 0.70 -15.26 23.17
CA MET A 12 1.59 -14.31 23.86
C MET A 12 0.82 -13.42 24.83
N GLU A 13 -0.40 -13.02 24.48
CA GLU A 13 -1.27 -12.26 25.38
C GLU A 13 -1.73 -13.08 26.58
N GLU A 14 -2.22 -14.30 26.37
CA GLU A 14 -2.63 -15.22 27.46
C GLU A 14 -1.50 -15.48 28.45
N LEU A 15 -0.26 -15.50 27.97
CA LEU A 15 0.94 -15.72 28.77
C LEU A 15 1.51 -14.43 29.39
N GLY A 16 0.86 -13.28 29.19
CA GLY A 16 1.32 -11.98 29.72
C GLY A 16 2.60 -11.46 29.07
N VAL A 17 3.02 -12.01 27.93
CA VAL A 17 4.28 -11.66 27.26
C VAL A 17 4.27 -10.20 26.81
N TRP A 18 3.12 -9.66 26.42
CA TRP A 18 3.01 -8.27 26.00
C TRP A 18 3.32 -7.29 27.12
N GLU A 19 2.92 -7.56 28.37
CA GLU A 19 3.25 -6.69 29.50
C GLU A 19 4.76 -6.67 29.80
N VAL A 20 5.44 -7.79 29.57
CA VAL A 20 6.89 -7.87 29.74
C VAL A 20 7.64 -7.17 28.60
N LEU A 21 7.19 -7.35 27.36
CA LEU A 21 7.84 -6.79 26.18
C LEU A 21 7.49 -5.31 25.97
N PHE A 22 6.23 -4.94 26.15
CA PHE A 22 5.68 -3.61 25.90
C PHE A 22 4.68 -3.25 27.03
N PRO A 23 5.17 -2.83 28.20
CA PRO A 23 4.31 -2.53 29.34
C PRO A 23 3.19 -1.54 29.00
N GLY A 24 1.95 -1.86 29.38
CA GLY A 24 0.78 -1.01 29.12
C GLY A 24 0.25 -1.06 27.68
N LEU A 25 0.73 -2.00 26.85
CA LEU A 25 0.20 -2.26 25.52
C LEU A 25 -1.26 -2.71 25.59
N ARG A 26 -2.08 -2.14 24.70
CA ARG A 26 -3.51 -2.47 24.59
C ARG A 26 -3.81 -3.11 23.25
N LEU A 27 -4.11 -4.40 23.27
CA LEU A 27 -4.63 -5.14 22.12
C LEU A 27 -6.16 -5.31 22.24
N GLY A 28 -6.88 -4.30 21.74
CA GLY A 28 -8.34 -4.32 21.68
C GLY A 28 -8.87 -5.11 20.48
N GLU A 29 -10.18 -5.08 20.29
CA GLU A 29 -10.86 -5.82 19.23
C GLU A 29 -10.50 -5.28 17.83
N THR A 30 -10.20 -4.00 17.68
CA THR A 30 -9.80 -3.41 16.39
C THR A 30 -8.43 -3.93 15.97
N GLY A 31 -7.47 -3.95 16.89
CA GLY A 31 -6.14 -4.50 16.71
C GLY A 31 -6.21 -5.98 16.35
N ARG A 32 -6.96 -6.79 17.13
CA ARG A 32 -7.16 -8.23 16.85
C ARG A 32 -7.73 -8.47 15.46
N ARG A 33 -8.78 -7.73 15.08
CA ARG A 33 -9.41 -7.85 13.76
C ARG A 33 -8.44 -7.48 12.63
N THR A 34 -7.68 -6.41 12.82
CA THR A 34 -6.65 -5.97 11.87
C THR A 34 -5.59 -7.05 11.71
N PHE A 35 -5.10 -7.60 12.83
CA PHE A 35 -4.11 -8.67 12.85
C PHE A 35 -4.58 -9.94 12.11
N ARG A 36 -5.82 -10.39 12.34
CA ARG A 36 -6.43 -11.52 11.62
C ARG A 36 -6.52 -11.24 10.12
N ARG A 37 -6.93 -10.02 9.72
CA ARG A 37 -7.02 -9.63 8.30
C ARG A 37 -5.67 -9.61 7.61
N LEU A 38 -4.63 -9.07 8.26
CA LEU A 38 -3.27 -9.08 7.75
C LEU A 38 -2.79 -10.53 7.46
N GLY A 39 -3.02 -11.45 8.40
CA GLY A 39 -2.73 -12.86 8.21
C GLY A 39 -3.49 -13.47 7.01
N ALA A 40 -4.77 -13.14 6.86
CA ALA A 40 -5.58 -13.62 5.73
C ALA A 40 -5.09 -13.08 4.38
N PHE A 41 -4.67 -11.81 4.30
CA PHE A 41 -4.13 -11.21 3.07
C PHE A 41 -2.84 -11.87 2.63
N LEU A 42 -1.87 -12.03 3.55
CA LEU A 42 -0.60 -12.67 3.23
C LEU A 42 -0.74 -14.17 2.92
N GLY A 43 -1.73 -14.84 3.52
CA GLY A 43 -2.02 -16.25 3.23
C GLY A 43 -2.71 -16.51 1.89
N ARG A 44 -3.50 -15.56 1.36
CA ARG A 44 -4.35 -15.77 0.17
C ARG A 44 -3.98 -14.94 -1.06
N ILE A 45 -3.33 -13.79 -0.88
CA ILE A 45 -3.19 -12.75 -1.93
C ILE A 45 -1.71 -12.41 -2.18
N SER A 46 -0.76 -13.08 -1.52
CA SER A 46 0.65 -12.69 -1.51
C SER A 46 1.34 -12.64 -2.87
N ARG A 47 0.91 -13.44 -3.86
CA ARG A 47 1.59 -13.51 -5.17
C ARG A 47 1.48 -12.22 -5.99
N ASP A 48 0.41 -11.46 -5.81
CA ASP A 48 0.19 -10.22 -6.55
C ASP A 48 0.69 -8.99 -5.81
N PHE A 49 1.08 -9.12 -4.54
CA PHE A 49 1.56 -7.99 -3.76
C PHE A 49 2.97 -7.56 -4.19
N PRO A 50 3.29 -6.26 -4.08
CA PRO A 50 4.67 -5.80 -4.24
C PRO A 50 5.59 -6.47 -3.22
N ASP A 51 6.89 -6.48 -3.53
CA ASP A 51 7.90 -6.93 -2.57
C ASP A 51 7.93 -6.01 -1.34
N PHE A 52 7.61 -6.58 -0.18
CA PHE A 52 7.66 -5.90 1.11
C PHE A 52 9.08 -5.78 1.68
N ARG A 53 10.09 -6.40 1.04
CA ARG A 53 11.50 -6.39 1.48
C ARG A 53 11.67 -6.87 2.93
N GLY A 54 10.83 -7.84 3.32
CA GLY A 54 10.80 -8.36 4.69
C GLY A 54 10.11 -7.46 5.71
N ARG A 55 9.59 -6.29 5.36
CA ARG A 55 9.02 -5.29 6.30
C ARG A 55 7.55 -5.47 6.63
N GLN A 56 6.88 -6.47 6.06
CA GLN A 56 5.45 -6.71 6.29
C GLN A 56 5.10 -6.98 7.76
N TRP A 57 6.05 -7.40 8.60
CA TRP A 57 5.85 -7.55 10.04
C TRP A 57 5.56 -6.23 10.75
N LEU A 58 6.03 -5.09 10.20
CA LEU A 58 5.73 -3.75 10.73
C LEU A 58 4.25 -3.42 10.65
N ALA A 59 3.51 -3.99 9.69
CA ALA A 59 2.06 -3.87 9.63
C ALA A 59 1.39 -4.60 10.81
N PHE A 60 1.89 -5.78 11.18
CA PHE A 60 1.39 -6.52 12.35
C PHE A 60 1.75 -5.82 13.66
N PHE A 61 2.97 -5.30 13.76
CA PHE A 61 3.39 -4.52 14.91
C PHE A 61 2.55 -3.26 15.07
N SER A 62 2.27 -2.56 13.97
CA SER A 62 1.35 -1.41 13.97
C SER A 62 -0.06 -1.81 14.43
N ALA A 63 -0.57 -2.96 13.99
CA ALA A 63 -1.87 -3.48 14.45
C ALA A 63 -1.91 -3.82 15.94
N LEU A 64 -0.79 -4.27 16.51
CA LEU A 64 -0.66 -4.52 17.94
C LEU A 64 -0.72 -3.20 18.75
N LEU A 65 -0.16 -2.13 18.21
CA LEU A 65 -0.05 -0.82 18.87
C LEU A 65 -1.25 0.11 18.66
N MET A 66 -2.12 -0.16 17.68
CA MET A 66 -3.10 0.82 17.19
C MET A 66 -4.17 1.27 18.19
N GLU A 67 -4.40 0.52 19.26
CA GLU A 67 -5.32 0.87 20.36
C GLU A 67 -4.58 1.28 21.65
N SER A 68 -3.25 1.26 21.63
CA SER A 68 -2.42 1.72 22.75
C SER A 68 -2.35 3.25 22.77
N PRO A 69 -2.14 3.88 23.95
CA PRO A 69 -1.86 5.31 24.06
C PRO A 69 -0.57 5.71 23.30
N GLU A 70 -0.48 6.97 22.86
CA GLU A 70 0.65 7.45 22.05
C GLU A 70 2.01 7.26 22.72
N ASN A 71 2.12 7.58 24.02
CA ASN A 71 3.34 7.38 24.79
C ASN A 71 3.79 5.89 24.82
N ILE A 72 2.84 4.96 24.85
CA ILE A 72 3.12 3.51 24.80
C ILE A 72 3.57 3.09 23.39
N ARG A 73 2.96 3.65 22.33
CA ARG A 73 3.38 3.39 20.95
C ARG A 73 4.82 3.81 20.72
N LEU A 74 5.18 5.02 21.15
CA LEU A 74 6.53 5.56 21.01
C LEU A 74 7.53 4.72 21.81
N ALA A 75 7.23 4.40 23.06
CA ALA A 75 8.10 3.55 23.88
C ALA A 75 8.31 2.16 23.27
N ALA A 76 7.27 1.56 22.67
CA ALA A 76 7.39 0.27 21.99
C ALA A 76 8.27 0.33 20.74
N VAL A 77 8.14 1.39 19.95
CA VAL A 77 8.98 1.64 18.77
C VAL A 77 10.45 1.85 19.17
N ASP A 78 10.70 2.67 20.20
CA ASP A 78 12.05 2.94 20.70
C ASP A 78 12.71 1.68 21.27
N ARG A 79 11.94 0.85 21.99
CA ARG A 79 12.44 -0.41 22.58
C ARG A 79 12.92 -1.43 21.55
N LEU A 80 12.35 -1.43 20.35
CA LEU A 80 12.78 -2.31 19.25
C LEU A 80 14.03 -1.80 18.52
N ASN A 81 14.54 -0.60 18.84
CA ASN A 81 15.68 0.03 18.17
C ASN A 81 15.55 0.01 16.63
N LEU A 82 14.35 0.35 16.14
CA LEU A 82 14.08 0.33 14.69
C LEU A 82 14.92 1.36 13.95
N PRO A 83 15.47 1.04 12.76
CA PRO A 83 16.03 2.03 11.87
C PRO A 83 14.98 3.11 11.51
N GLU A 84 15.44 4.32 11.20
CA GLU A 84 14.55 5.46 10.90
C GLU A 84 13.54 5.16 9.79
N SER A 85 13.94 4.40 8.77
CA SER A 85 13.02 3.97 7.71
C SER A 85 11.88 3.08 8.20
N GLU A 86 12.13 2.23 9.19
CA GLU A 86 11.11 1.33 9.76
C GLU A 86 10.26 2.04 10.82
N ARG A 87 10.88 2.92 11.60
CA ARG A 87 10.16 3.86 12.48
C ARG A 87 9.13 4.67 11.68
N GLY A 88 9.55 5.24 10.54
CA GLY A 88 8.68 6.00 9.65
C GLY A 88 7.48 5.19 9.15
N ILE A 89 7.65 3.89 8.87
CA ILE A 89 6.56 2.99 8.49
C ILE A 89 5.54 2.87 9.62
N VAL A 90 5.98 2.57 10.86
CA VAL A 90 5.07 2.39 12.00
C VAL A 90 4.32 3.67 12.33
N ILE A 91 5.02 4.81 12.33
CA ILE A 91 4.40 6.13 12.56
C ILE A 91 3.32 6.38 11.51
N LYS A 92 3.66 6.23 10.22
CA LYS A 92 2.74 6.47 9.10
C LYS A 92 1.53 5.56 9.11
N CYS A 93 1.70 4.28 9.47
CA CYS A 93 0.59 3.35 9.71
C CYS A 93 -0.42 3.95 10.70
N LEU A 94 0.06 4.43 11.85
CA LEU A 94 -0.76 4.81 12.99
C LEU A 94 -1.34 6.22 12.91
N SER A 95 -0.73 7.14 12.18
CA SER A 95 -1.16 8.55 12.12
C SER A 95 -2.02 8.91 10.90
N GLU A 96 -1.85 8.24 9.75
CA GLU A 96 -2.46 8.69 8.49
C GLU A 96 -3.73 7.92 8.07
N LEU A 97 -4.21 6.97 8.87
CA LEU A 97 -5.40 6.18 8.52
C LEU A 97 -6.63 7.06 8.21
N GLY A 98 -6.81 8.15 8.95
CA GLY A 98 -7.90 9.11 8.71
C GLY A 98 -7.81 9.79 7.34
N THR A 99 -6.61 10.22 6.94
CA THR A 99 -6.33 10.83 5.62
C THR A 99 -6.63 9.84 4.49
N VAL A 100 -6.19 8.59 4.65
CA VAL A 100 -6.45 7.52 3.67
C VAL A 100 -7.96 7.25 3.55
N GLU A 101 -8.69 7.23 4.67
CA GLU A 101 -10.13 7.06 4.67
C GLU A 101 -10.90 8.25 4.07
N HIS A 102 -10.33 9.45 4.11
CA HIS A 102 -10.87 10.63 3.45
C HIS A 102 -10.65 10.55 1.93
N GLU A 103 -9.38 10.46 1.49
CA GLU A 103 -9.01 10.47 0.07
C GLU A 103 -9.60 9.30 -0.71
N LEU A 104 -9.60 8.11 -0.11
CA LEU A 104 -10.07 6.89 -0.75
C LEU A 104 -11.49 6.50 -0.32
N GLY A 105 -12.22 7.34 0.43
CA GLY A 105 -13.52 7.00 1.01
C GLY A 105 -14.75 7.34 0.18
N GLY A 106 -14.63 8.28 -0.78
CA GLY A 106 -15.76 8.83 -1.53
C GLY A 106 -16.63 7.78 -2.24
N ARG A 107 -17.95 8.05 -2.37
CA ARG A 107 -18.93 7.14 -2.99
C ARG A 107 -18.55 6.80 -4.44
N SER A 108 -18.40 7.82 -5.29
CA SER A 108 -17.92 7.66 -6.68
C SER A 108 -16.45 7.22 -6.71
N GLY A 109 -15.67 7.64 -5.72
CA GLY A 109 -14.27 7.27 -5.56
C GLY A 109 -13.32 8.01 -6.48
N PRO A 110 -12.02 8.04 -6.12
CA PRO A 110 -10.97 8.47 -7.04
C PRO A 110 -10.84 7.52 -8.24
N SER A 111 -10.35 8.04 -9.36
CA SER A 111 -9.89 7.24 -10.50
C SER A 111 -8.75 6.30 -10.08
N ASN A 112 -8.48 5.26 -10.87
CA ASN A 112 -7.37 4.34 -10.58
C ASN A 112 -6.03 5.06 -10.62
N SER A 113 -5.85 6.01 -11.55
CA SER A 113 -4.69 6.89 -11.62
C SER A 113 -4.50 7.71 -10.34
N ARG A 114 -5.58 8.24 -9.75
CA ARG A 114 -5.53 8.96 -8.47
C ARG A 114 -5.26 8.04 -7.28
N ILE A 115 -5.80 6.83 -7.26
CA ILE A 115 -5.47 5.81 -6.25
C ILE A 115 -3.97 5.48 -6.32
N TYR A 116 -3.45 5.23 -7.53
CA TYR A 116 -2.04 4.96 -7.75
C TYR A 116 -1.17 6.13 -7.30
N ALA A 117 -1.50 7.36 -7.70
CA ALA A 117 -0.76 8.55 -7.35
C ALA A 117 -0.71 8.79 -5.83
N PHE A 118 -1.80 8.48 -5.12
CA PHE A 118 -1.84 8.62 -3.66
C PHE A 118 -1.02 7.57 -2.92
N LEU A 119 -0.99 6.32 -3.42
CA LEU A 119 -0.36 5.19 -2.71
C LEU A 119 1.08 4.87 -3.15
N ARG A 120 1.52 5.35 -4.33
CA ARG A 120 2.84 5.03 -4.90
C ARG A 120 4.04 5.40 -4.02
N ASP A 121 3.90 6.46 -3.22
CA ASP A 121 4.98 6.98 -2.39
C ASP A 121 4.92 6.43 -0.94
N ALA A 122 3.90 5.62 -0.62
CA ALA A 122 3.83 4.90 0.65
C ALA A 122 4.52 3.53 0.53
N ASP A 123 5.27 3.15 1.58
CA ASP A 123 5.86 1.81 1.62
C ASP A 123 4.74 0.74 1.58
N PRO A 124 4.91 -0.36 0.83
CA PRO A 124 3.90 -1.41 0.75
C PRO A 124 3.40 -1.92 2.09
N ALA A 125 4.24 -2.00 3.12
CA ALA A 125 3.83 -2.43 4.46
C ALA A 125 2.80 -1.47 5.09
N VAL A 126 2.92 -0.17 4.81
CA VAL A 126 1.96 0.86 5.24
C VAL A 126 0.62 0.65 4.53
N CYS A 127 0.64 0.48 3.22
CA CYS A 127 -0.57 0.17 2.43
C CYS A 127 -1.25 -1.12 2.93
N LEU A 128 -0.46 -2.15 3.24
CA LEU A 128 -0.97 -3.41 3.78
C LEU A 128 -1.68 -3.18 5.12
N PHE A 129 -1.08 -2.44 6.05
CA PHE A 129 -1.70 -2.06 7.31
C PHE A 129 -3.02 -1.32 7.11
N TRP A 130 -3.03 -0.22 6.34
CA TRP A 130 -4.24 0.59 6.12
C TRP A 130 -5.39 -0.23 5.51
N SER A 131 -5.08 -1.14 4.59
CA SER A 131 -6.08 -2.04 4.00
C SER A 131 -6.75 -2.95 5.04
N ALA A 132 -6.00 -3.42 6.03
CA ALA A 132 -6.51 -4.26 7.10
C ALA A 132 -7.23 -3.46 8.19
N ALA A 133 -6.68 -2.30 8.54
CA ALA A 133 -7.09 -1.46 9.66
C ALA A 133 -8.39 -0.68 9.39
N THR A 134 -8.57 -0.18 8.16
CA THR A 134 -9.78 0.61 7.83
C THR A 134 -11.06 -0.17 8.09
N GLY A 135 -12.04 0.51 8.69
CA GLY A 135 -13.41 -0.02 8.83
C GLY A 135 -14.17 0.01 7.50
N ARG A 136 -13.78 0.90 6.57
CA ARG A 136 -14.52 1.21 5.34
C ARG A 136 -14.18 0.23 4.23
N TRP A 137 -15.14 -0.60 3.83
CA TRP A 137 -14.97 -1.59 2.74
C TRP A 137 -14.45 -0.97 1.43
N ARG A 138 -14.95 0.21 1.05
CA ARG A 138 -14.52 0.90 -0.20
C ARG A 138 -13.04 1.26 -0.17
N VAL A 139 -12.56 1.81 0.95
CA VAL A 139 -11.14 2.18 1.14
C VAL A 139 -10.27 0.93 1.04
N ARG A 140 -10.62 -0.13 1.78
CA ARG A 140 -9.93 -1.43 1.73
C ARG A 140 -9.83 -1.97 0.31
N ARG A 141 -10.94 -2.01 -0.44
CA ARG A 141 -10.97 -2.53 -1.81
C ARG A 141 -10.04 -1.73 -2.73
N ARG A 142 -9.97 -0.40 -2.57
CA ARG A 142 -9.11 0.48 -3.38
C ARG A 142 -7.63 0.28 -3.08
N ILE A 143 -7.25 0.16 -1.80
CA ILE A 143 -5.87 -0.13 -1.41
C ILE A 143 -5.44 -1.52 -1.90
N LEU A 144 -6.31 -2.53 -1.75
CA LEU A 144 -6.03 -3.88 -2.26
C LEU A 144 -5.91 -3.89 -3.78
N LEU A 145 -6.73 -3.13 -4.52
CA LEU A 145 -6.60 -2.97 -5.97
C LEU A 145 -5.23 -2.38 -6.36
N TYR A 146 -4.73 -1.42 -5.60
CA TYR A 146 -3.38 -0.90 -5.80
C TYR A 146 -2.32 -1.99 -5.55
N LEU A 147 -2.40 -2.64 -4.39
CA LEU A 147 -1.44 -3.67 -3.98
C LEU A 147 -1.42 -4.88 -4.93
N THR A 148 -2.53 -5.26 -5.57
CA THR A 148 -2.57 -6.43 -6.46
C THR A 148 -2.45 -6.11 -7.95
N ARG A 149 -2.76 -4.89 -8.36
CA ARG A 149 -2.84 -4.55 -9.79
C ARG A 149 -2.17 -3.23 -10.14
N LEU A 150 -2.61 -2.11 -9.57
CA LEU A 150 -2.22 -0.79 -10.10
C LEU A 150 -0.72 -0.51 -9.97
N HIS A 151 -0.06 -1.01 -8.91
CA HIS A 151 1.38 -0.78 -8.70
C HIS A 151 2.25 -1.33 -9.85
N ARG A 152 1.80 -2.40 -10.51
CA ARG A 152 2.49 -3.05 -11.64
C ARG A 152 1.96 -2.64 -13.01
N THR A 153 0.94 -1.78 -13.07
CA THR A 153 0.40 -1.30 -14.34
C THR A 153 1.37 -0.32 -14.99
N SER A 154 1.79 -0.65 -16.22
CA SER A 154 2.63 0.19 -17.07
C SER A 154 2.15 0.15 -18.51
N PRO A 155 2.35 1.24 -19.29
CA PRO A 155 2.21 1.21 -20.73
C PRO A 155 3.00 0.06 -21.38
N GLU A 156 2.53 -0.42 -22.52
CA GLU A 156 3.26 -1.37 -23.37
C GLU A 156 4.32 -0.65 -24.21
N LEU A 157 4.05 0.58 -24.62
CA LEU A 157 5.03 1.45 -25.25
C LEU A 157 6.07 1.91 -24.23
N LYS A 158 7.32 1.76 -24.63
CA LYS A 158 8.51 2.26 -23.92
C LYS A 158 9.09 3.45 -24.67
N GLY A 159 9.99 4.18 -24.03
CA GLY A 159 10.65 5.34 -24.65
C GLY A 159 11.32 5.01 -25.99
N ARG A 160 11.93 3.83 -26.12
CA ARG A 160 12.49 3.34 -27.39
C ARG A 160 11.46 3.19 -28.50
N ASP A 161 10.26 2.72 -28.17
CA ASP A 161 9.18 2.52 -29.15
C ASP A 161 8.71 3.88 -29.67
N LEU A 162 8.67 4.90 -28.80
CA LEU A 162 8.36 6.27 -29.21
C LEU A 162 9.46 6.84 -30.13
N ILE A 163 10.73 6.54 -29.89
CA ILE A 163 11.82 6.96 -30.79
C ILE A 163 11.66 6.31 -32.17
N GLU A 164 11.35 5.02 -32.21
CA GLU A 164 11.07 4.28 -33.46
C GLU A 164 9.84 4.82 -34.20
N LEU A 165 8.86 5.37 -33.48
CA LEU A 165 7.69 6.06 -34.04
C LEU A 165 8.01 7.47 -34.57
N GLY A 166 9.24 7.95 -34.46
CA GLY A 166 9.71 9.23 -35.00
C GLY A 166 9.83 10.37 -33.98
N TYR A 167 9.58 10.12 -32.69
CA TYR A 167 9.73 11.16 -31.66
C TYR A 167 11.21 11.36 -31.30
N GLY A 168 11.65 12.62 -31.26
CA GLY A 168 13.00 12.96 -30.81
C GLY A 168 13.23 12.68 -29.32
N THR A 169 14.47 12.33 -28.95
CA THR A 169 14.93 12.07 -27.57
C THR A 169 14.88 13.36 -26.74
N THR A 170 13.69 13.69 -26.25
CA THR A 170 13.40 14.93 -25.54
C THR A 170 12.54 14.66 -24.32
N PRO A 171 12.43 15.61 -23.36
CA PRO A 171 11.52 15.49 -22.21
C PRO A 171 10.06 15.19 -22.60
N ARG A 172 9.67 15.50 -23.84
CA ARG A 172 8.36 15.16 -24.43
C ARG A 172 8.05 13.66 -24.35
N ILE A 173 9.04 12.78 -24.48
CA ILE A 173 8.86 11.32 -24.33
C ILE A 173 8.33 10.99 -22.92
N GLY A 174 8.89 11.60 -21.88
CA GLY A 174 8.44 11.39 -20.50
C GLY A 174 6.99 11.82 -20.30
N VAL A 175 6.60 12.95 -20.89
CA VAL A 175 5.21 13.45 -20.84
C VAL A 175 4.24 12.47 -21.52
N ILE A 176 4.61 11.92 -22.68
CA ILE A 176 3.79 10.94 -23.40
C ILE A 176 3.64 9.66 -22.57
N LEU A 177 4.74 9.11 -22.04
CA LEU A 177 4.72 7.89 -21.25
C LEU A 177 3.89 8.04 -19.96
N GLU A 178 4.00 9.19 -19.28
CA GLU A 178 3.18 9.46 -18.09
C GLU A 178 1.69 9.54 -18.46
N LYS A 179 1.37 10.17 -19.60
CA LYS A 179 -0.01 10.24 -20.07
C LYS A 179 -0.58 8.86 -20.42
N LEU A 180 0.19 8.04 -21.13
CA LEU A 180 -0.17 6.65 -21.43
C LEU A 180 -0.40 5.86 -20.13
N LYS A 181 0.46 6.04 -19.12
CA LYS A 181 0.32 5.35 -17.84
C LYS A 181 -0.96 5.72 -17.12
N ILE A 182 -1.32 7.00 -17.08
CA ILE A 182 -2.59 7.47 -16.50
C ILE A 182 -3.78 6.82 -17.21
N LEU A 183 -3.80 6.86 -18.54
CA LEU A 183 -4.91 6.30 -19.32
C LEU A 183 -5.03 4.78 -19.17
N LYS A 184 -3.90 4.07 -19.09
CA LYS A 184 -3.88 2.63 -18.86
C LYS A 184 -4.33 2.26 -17.45
N LEU A 185 -3.93 3.03 -16.44
CA LEU A 185 -4.41 2.86 -15.07
C LEU A 185 -5.94 3.02 -15.01
N ASP A 186 -6.47 4.01 -15.72
CA ASP A 186 -7.91 4.30 -15.80
C ASP A 186 -8.69 3.39 -16.77
N GLY A 187 -8.01 2.45 -17.43
CA GLY A 187 -8.63 1.46 -18.32
C GLY A 187 -9.13 2.04 -19.65
N ILE A 188 -8.61 3.19 -20.07
CA ILE A 188 -8.94 3.85 -21.35
C ILE A 188 -8.15 3.23 -22.50
N LEU A 189 -6.93 2.73 -22.22
CA LEU A 189 -6.08 2.03 -23.17
C LEU A 189 -5.87 0.60 -22.68
N GLU A 190 -6.19 -0.38 -23.51
CA GLU A 190 -6.12 -1.79 -23.12
C GLU A 190 -4.84 -2.46 -23.63
N ASN A 191 -4.48 -2.17 -24.88
CA ASN A 191 -3.40 -2.85 -25.60
C ASN A 191 -2.43 -1.86 -26.27
N ARG A 192 -1.33 -2.38 -26.83
CA ARG A 192 -0.32 -1.58 -27.56
C ARG A 192 -0.88 -0.80 -28.74
N ASP A 193 -1.84 -1.34 -29.49
CA ASP A 193 -2.39 -0.66 -30.67
C ASP A 193 -3.19 0.58 -30.26
N ASP A 194 -3.95 0.51 -29.17
CA ASP A 194 -4.64 1.67 -28.58
C ASP A 194 -3.63 2.76 -28.18
N GLU A 195 -2.53 2.37 -27.55
CA GLU A 195 -1.47 3.28 -27.13
C GLU A 195 -0.82 3.98 -28.33
N VAL A 196 -0.51 3.24 -29.41
CA VAL A 196 0.07 3.80 -30.65
C VAL A 196 -0.91 4.78 -31.31
N HIS A 197 -2.18 4.39 -31.43
CA HIS A 197 -3.21 5.26 -32.00
C HIS A 197 -3.38 6.54 -31.18
N TYR A 198 -3.45 6.42 -29.86
CA TYR A 198 -3.53 7.56 -28.95
C TYR A 198 -2.35 8.52 -29.12
N VAL A 199 -1.12 7.98 -29.17
CA VAL A 199 0.11 8.75 -29.34
C VAL A 199 0.11 9.53 -30.66
N ARG A 200 -0.15 8.86 -31.78
CA ARG A 200 -0.16 9.49 -33.11
C ARG A 200 -1.23 10.58 -33.23
N TYR A 201 -2.41 10.37 -32.64
CA TYR A 201 -3.50 11.33 -32.72
C TYR A 201 -3.29 12.56 -31.82
N ASN A 202 -2.82 12.36 -30.58
CA ASN A 202 -2.73 13.44 -29.58
C ASN A 202 -1.37 14.15 -29.54
N PHE A 203 -0.32 13.53 -30.09
CA PHE A 203 1.03 14.08 -30.11
C PHE A 203 1.60 14.05 -31.53
N PRO A 204 1.03 14.79 -32.51
CA PRO A 204 1.60 14.83 -33.85
C PRO A 204 3.06 15.31 -33.83
N LEU A 205 3.86 14.76 -34.75
CA LEU A 205 5.29 15.10 -34.91
C LEU A 205 5.46 16.54 -35.38
#